data_AF-A0A2G9T4N2-F1
#
_entry.id   AF-A0A2G9T4N2-F1
#
_cell.length_a   1.000
_cell.length_b   1.000
_cell.length_c   1.000
_cell.angle_alpha   90.00
_cell.angle_beta   90.00
_cell.angle_gamma   90.00
#
_symmetry.space_group_name_H-M   'P 1'
#
loop_
_entity.id
_entity.type
_entity.pdbx_description
1 polymer ?
#
loop_
_entity_poly.entity_id
_entity_poly.type
_entity_poly.pdbx_seq_one_letter_code
_entity_poly.pdbx_strand_id
1 'polypeptide(L)'
;MSANGKICNGKGECICGRCRCFDGPDGNRYSGAKCEICPTCPTKCIEYKPCVMCQQWGTGPYNEEECGECPFTVIPVEKLPELNDTTACQYVDPADDCTFYYLYYYDEATDNATVWVREHKDCPPPVPVLAIVLGVIAGIVILGIILLLVWKLLTVLHDRAEYAKFNNERLMAKWDTNENPIYKQATTTFRNPVYAGSKNKGL
;
A
#
# COMPACT_ATOMS: atom_id res chain seq x y z
N MET A 1 45.96 -19.02 -25.98
CA MET A 1 45.17 -20.13 -25.38
C MET A 1 44.32 -19.59 -24.23
N SER A 2 43.14 -20.16 -24.00
CA SER A 2 42.25 -19.82 -22.87
C SER A 2 42.67 -20.53 -21.57
N ALA A 3 42.05 -20.17 -20.44
CA ALA A 3 42.28 -20.80 -19.13
C ALA A 3 42.02 -22.32 -19.17
N ASN A 4 40.91 -22.72 -19.81
CA ASN A 4 40.57 -24.10 -20.19
C ASN A 4 41.55 -24.84 -21.13
N GLY A 5 42.71 -24.26 -21.49
CA GLY A 5 43.67 -24.85 -22.43
C GLY A 5 43.21 -24.87 -23.91
N LYS A 6 41.94 -24.59 -24.19
CA LYS A 6 41.36 -24.55 -25.55
C LYS A 6 41.63 -23.22 -26.26
N ILE A 7 41.68 -23.23 -27.59
CA ILE A 7 41.74 -22.00 -28.41
C ILE A 7 40.35 -21.36 -28.42
N CYS A 8 40.25 -20.09 -28.01
CA CYS A 8 38.98 -19.34 -27.95
C CYS A 8 37.87 -20.06 -27.16
N ASN A 9 38.24 -20.72 -26.04
CA ASN A 9 37.37 -21.58 -25.23
C ASN A 9 36.64 -22.69 -26.00
N GLY A 10 37.08 -23.03 -27.23
CA GLY A 10 36.36 -23.94 -28.12
C GLY A 10 35.01 -23.38 -28.62
N LYS A 11 34.77 -22.08 -28.44
CA LYS A 11 33.55 -21.35 -28.82
C LYS A 11 33.81 -20.37 -29.96
N GLY A 12 34.96 -20.48 -30.62
CA GLY A 12 35.36 -19.58 -31.70
C GLY A 12 36.61 -20.07 -32.41
N GLU A 13 37.00 -19.31 -33.43
CA GLU A 13 38.21 -19.53 -34.20
C GLU A 13 39.22 -18.40 -33.95
N CYS A 14 40.51 -18.72 -33.90
CA CYS A 14 41.57 -17.72 -33.76
C CYS A 14 42.00 -17.23 -35.15
N ILE A 15 41.75 -15.95 -35.44
CA ILE A 15 42.14 -15.30 -36.69
C ILE A 15 43.10 -14.16 -36.37
N CYS A 16 44.35 -14.27 -36.85
CA CYS A 16 45.40 -13.27 -36.64
C CYS A 16 45.63 -12.90 -35.16
N GLY A 17 45.52 -13.88 -34.25
CA GLY A 17 45.72 -13.67 -32.82
C GLY A 17 44.52 -13.10 -32.06
N ARG A 18 43.37 -12.90 -32.72
CA ARG A 18 42.10 -12.50 -32.10
C ARG A 18 41.06 -13.61 -32.25
N CYS A 19 40.28 -13.86 -31.20
CA CYS A 19 39.19 -14.82 -31.26
C CYS A 19 37.97 -14.23 -31.97
N ARG A 20 37.44 -14.95 -32.96
CA ARG A 20 36.14 -14.71 -33.58
C ARG A 20 35.16 -15.76 -33.05
N CYS A 21 34.24 -15.33 -32.19
CA CYS A 21 33.30 -16.23 -31.51
C CYS A 21 32.18 -16.69 -32.46
N PHE A 22 31.77 -17.95 -32.30
CA PHE A 22 30.63 -18.52 -33.02
C PHE A 22 29.32 -18.24 -32.27
N ASP A 23 28.21 -18.26 -32.99
CA ASP A 23 26.88 -18.36 -32.38
C ASP A 23 26.68 -19.81 -31.91
N GLY A 24 26.18 -19.97 -30.68
CA GLY A 24 25.94 -21.26 -30.05
C GLY A 24 24.72 -21.98 -30.63
N PRO A 25 24.64 -23.31 -30.44
CA PRO A 25 23.57 -24.14 -30.99
C PRO A 25 22.16 -23.73 -30.52
N ASP A 26 22.04 -23.11 -29.34
CA ASP A 26 20.77 -22.67 -28.75
C ASP A 26 20.45 -21.18 -29.01
N GLY A 27 21.14 -20.54 -29.97
CA GLY A 27 21.02 -19.10 -30.22
C GLY A 27 21.83 -18.22 -29.25
N ASN A 28 22.71 -18.84 -28.45
CA ASN A 28 23.55 -18.15 -27.48
C ASN A 28 24.71 -17.42 -28.14
N ARG A 29 24.92 -16.13 -27.84
CA ARG A 29 26.01 -15.35 -28.45
C ARG A 29 27.20 -15.21 -27.51
N TYR A 30 28.36 -15.76 -27.91
CA TYR A 30 29.59 -15.67 -27.14
C TYR A 30 30.36 -14.39 -27.48
N SER A 31 30.98 -13.77 -26.48
CA SER A 31 31.74 -12.53 -26.58
C SER A 31 32.94 -12.55 -25.62
N GLY A 32 33.76 -11.50 -25.61
CA GLY A 32 35.02 -11.45 -24.86
C GLY A 32 36.26 -11.72 -25.73
N ALA A 33 37.44 -11.47 -25.17
CA ALA A 33 38.70 -11.55 -25.93
C ALA A 33 39.03 -12.99 -26.35
N LYS A 34 38.52 -13.97 -25.61
CA LYS A 34 38.70 -15.40 -25.82
C LYS A 34 37.36 -16.16 -25.87
N CYS A 35 36.25 -15.48 -26.16
CA CYS A 35 34.89 -16.05 -26.23
C CYS A 35 34.37 -16.65 -24.91
N GLU A 36 34.73 -16.03 -23.79
CA GLU A 36 34.39 -16.46 -22.43
C GLU A 36 33.03 -15.95 -21.92
N ILE A 37 32.49 -14.87 -22.51
CA ILE A 37 31.27 -14.22 -22.03
C ILE A 37 30.06 -14.74 -22.81
N CYS A 38 29.13 -15.42 -22.15
CA CYS A 38 27.84 -15.83 -22.72
C CYS A 38 26.67 -15.27 -21.89
N PRO A 39 26.09 -14.12 -22.26
CA PRO A 39 25.03 -13.48 -21.47
C PRO A 39 23.69 -14.23 -21.50
N THR A 40 23.47 -15.10 -22.49
CA THR A 40 22.22 -15.85 -22.69
C THR A 40 22.31 -17.30 -22.20
N CYS A 41 23.50 -17.79 -21.87
CA CYS A 41 23.65 -19.11 -21.29
C CYS A 41 23.06 -19.11 -19.87
N PRO A 42 22.29 -20.15 -19.48
CA PRO A 42 21.86 -20.28 -18.09
C PRO A 42 23.11 -20.28 -17.21
N THR A 43 23.24 -19.26 -16.37
CA THR A 43 24.37 -19.13 -15.45
C THR A 43 24.25 -20.22 -14.40
N LYS A 44 25.39 -20.66 -13.86
CA LYS A 44 25.41 -21.58 -12.71
C LYS A 44 24.69 -21.00 -11.49
N CYS A 45 24.34 -19.70 -11.49
CA CYS A 45 23.38 -19.14 -10.55
C CYS A 45 22.11 -19.99 -10.45
N ILE A 46 21.38 -20.25 -11.54
CA ILE A 46 20.08 -20.94 -11.47
C ILE A 46 20.23 -22.35 -10.87
N GLU A 47 21.30 -23.05 -11.24
CA GLU A 47 21.63 -24.39 -10.77
C GLU A 47 22.02 -24.41 -9.28
N TYR A 48 22.78 -23.42 -8.82
CA TYR A 48 23.26 -23.35 -7.44
C TYR A 48 22.24 -22.75 -6.48
N LYS A 49 21.24 -22.02 -6.98
CA LYS A 49 20.20 -21.38 -6.19
C LYS A 49 19.56 -22.32 -5.14
N PRO A 50 19.02 -23.50 -5.50
CA PRO A 50 18.37 -24.36 -4.51
C PRO A 50 19.33 -24.91 -3.45
N CYS A 51 20.58 -25.23 -3.81
CA CYS A 51 21.63 -25.61 -2.86
C CYS A 51 21.95 -24.47 -1.87
N VAL A 52 22.06 -23.23 -2.37
CA VAL A 52 22.34 -22.06 -1.52
C VAL A 52 21.21 -21.82 -0.51
N MET A 53 19.96 -21.91 -0.96
CA MET A 53 18.79 -21.72 -0.10
C MET A 53 18.74 -22.76 1.02
N CYS A 54 18.93 -24.04 0.68
CA CYS A 54 18.86 -25.10 1.68
C CYS A 54 20.04 -25.05 2.65
N GLN A 55 21.28 -24.93 2.19
CA GLN A 55 22.44 -24.96 3.09
C GLN A 55 22.51 -23.76 4.05
N GLN A 56 22.08 -22.57 3.61
CA GLN A 56 22.19 -21.36 4.42
C GLN A 56 20.98 -21.11 5.33
N TRP A 57 19.76 -21.34 4.82
CA TRP A 57 18.52 -20.99 5.54
C TRP A 57 17.57 -22.17 5.74
N GLY A 58 17.89 -23.36 5.22
CA GLY A 58 16.97 -24.50 5.23
C GLY A 58 15.69 -24.25 4.43
N THR A 59 15.70 -23.30 3.49
CA THR A 59 14.56 -22.96 2.65
C THR A 59 14.75 -23.49 1.23
N GLY A 60 13.71 -23.40 0.41
CA GLY A 60 13.76 -23.77 -1.01
C GLY A 60 13.14 -25.13 -1.31
N PRO A 61 13.37 -25.65 -2.53
CA PRO A 61 12.68 -26.84 -3.03
C PRO A 61 13.36 -28.16 -2.64
N TYR A 62 14.59 -28.14 -2.11
CA TYR A 62 15.36 -29.34 -1.80
C TYR A 62 15.06 -29.87 -0.41
N ASN A 63 14.95 -31.19 -0.31
CA ASN A 63 14.88 -31.92 0.95
C ASN A 63 16.28 -32.07 1.59
N GLU A 64 16.35 -32.57 2.83
CA GLU A 64 17.63 -32.75 3.55
C GLU A 64 18.63 -33.64 2.78
N GLU A 65 18.16 -34.69 2.11
CA GLU A 65 19.01 -35.59 1.31
C GLU A 65 19.58 -34.89 0.07
N GLU A 66 18.73 -34.22 -0.73
CA GLU A 66 19.14 -33.48 -1.94
C GLU A 66 20.11 -32.34 -1.60
N CYS A 67 19.93 -31.73 -0.43
CA CYS A 67 20.81 -30.69 0.08
C CYS A 67 22.21 -31.21 0.44
N GLY A 68 22.30 -32.47 0.89
CA GLY A 68 23.56 -33.17 1.16
C GLY A 68 24.31 -33.60 -0.10
N GLU A 69 23.62 -33.72 -1.23
CA GLU A 69 24.21 -34.06 -2.54
C GLU A 69 24.75 -32.84 -3.31
N CYS A 70 24.63 -31.63 -2.74
CA CYS A 70 25.15 -30.41 -3.36
C CYS A 70 26.68 -30.46 -3.54
N PRO A 71 27.21 -30.07 -4.72
CA PRO A 71 28.63 -30.26 -5.07
C PRO A 71 29.60 -29.31 -4.35
N PHE A 72 29.10 -28.40 -3.51
CA PHE A 72 29.89 -27.42 -2.77
C PHE A 72 29.24 -27.11 -1.43
N THR A 73 30.04 -26.51 -0.55
CA THR A 73 29.59 -25.91 0.70
C THR A 73 29.54 -24.39 0.59
N VAL A 74 28.45 -23.80 1.06
CA VAL A 74 28.27 -22.35 1.05
C VAL A 74 29.04 -21.68 2.18
N ILE A 75 29.70 -20.55 1.88
CA ILE A 75 30.46 -19.74 2.83
C ILE A 75 29.67 -18.45 3.12
N PRO A 76 29.13 -18.26 4.34
CA PRO A 76 28.47 -17.02 4.71
C PRO A 76 29.48 -15.89 4.88
N VAL A 77 29.18 -14.73 4.30
CA VAL A 77 29.99 -13.51 4.39
C VAL A 77 29.10 -12.30 4.65
N GLU A 78 29.63 -11.30 5.36
CA GLU A 78 28.92 -10.04 5.60
C GLU A 78 28.79 -9.22 4.30
N LYS A 79 29.86 -9.20 3.49
CA LYS A 79 29.91 -8.55 2.18
C LYS A 79 30.49 -9.50 1.15
N LEU A 80 29.85 -9.56 -0.01
CA LEU A 80 30.33 -10.39 -1.12
C LEU A 80 31.66 -9.84 -1.65
N PRO A 81 32.60 -10.72 -2.04
CA PRO A 81 33.87 -10.30 -2.60
C PRO A 81 33.65 -9.65 -3.98
N GLU A 82 34.41 -8.59 -4.27
CA GLU A 82 34.43 -7.97 -5.59
C GLU A 82 35.42 -8.72 -6.48
N LEU A 83 34.91 -9.62 -7.32
CA LEU A 83 35.70 -10.25 -8.39
C LEU A 83 35.60 -9.41 -9.66
N ASN A 84 36.75 -9.16 -10.30
CA ASN A 84 36.84 -8.39 -11.54
C ASN A 84 35.87 -8.96 -12.60
N ASP A 85 34.86 -8.18 -12.97
CA ASP A 85 33.79 -8.49 -13.95
C ASP A 85 32.75 -9.57 -13.58
N THR A 86 32.63 -9.98 -12.31
CA THR A 86 31.61 -10.96 -11.91
C THR A 86 30.45 -10.33 -11.13
N THR A 87 29.26 -10.32 -11.71
CA THR A 87 28.03 -9.86 -11.03
C THR A 87 27.51 -10.92 -10.08
N ALA A 88 27.15 -10.53 -8.86
CA ALA A 88 26.49 -11.42 -7.90
C ALA A 88 25.12 -11.89 -8.41
N CYS A 89 24.78 -13.15 -8.13
CA CYS A 89 23.46 -13.70 -8.35
C CYS A 89 22.49 -13.09 -7.35
N GLN A 90 21.33 -12.60 -7.82
CA GLN A 90 20.29 -12.00 -7.00
C GLN A 90 18.97 -12.75 -7.21
N TYR A 91 18.37 -13.23 -6.12
CA TYR A 91 17.06 -13.90 -6.16
C TYR A 91 16.20 -13.53 -4.96
N VAL A 92 14.90 -13.71 -5.11
CA VAL A 92 13.92 -13.60 -4.01
C VAL A 92 13.64 -14.99 -3.45
N ASP A 93 13.65 -15.10 -2.13
CA ASP A 93 13.22 -16.30 -1.40
C ASP A 93 11.69 -16.30 -1.26
N PRO A 94 10.97 -17.29 -1.81
CA PRO A 94 9.52 -17.40 -1.68
C PRO A 94 9.01 -17.59 -0.24
N ALA A 95 9.86 -17.99 0.71
CA ALA A 95 9.45 -18.21 2.09
C ALA A 95 9.22 -16.89 2.85
N ASP A 96 10.05 -15.88 2.60
CA ASP A 96 10.10 -14.64 3.37
C ASP A 96 9.91 -13.36 2.50
N ASP A 97 9.77 -13.51 1.18
CA ASP A 97 9.79 -12.41 0.19
C ASP A 97 11.04 -11.51 0.27
N CYS A 98 12.11 -12.01 0.88
CA CYS A 98 13.39 -11.30 1.00
C CYS A 98 14.32 -11.60 -0.18
N THR A 99 15.14 -10.62 -0.54
CA THR A 99 16.16 -10.79 -1.59
C THR A 99 17.47 -11.28 -0.99
N PHE A 100 18.05 -12.33 -1.55
CA PHE A 100 19.36 -12.82 -1.18
C PHE A 100 20.34 -12.73 -2.34
N TYR A 101 21.62 -12.62 -1.97
CA TYR A 101 22.72 -12.43 -2.90
C TYR A 101 23.80 -13.44 -2.63
N TYR A 102 24.33 -14.04 -3.69
CA TYR A 102 25.52 -14.88 -3.60
C TYR A 102 26.39 -14.74 -4.84
N LEU A 103 27.66 -15.07 -4.68
CA LEU A 103 28.64 -15.12 -5.75
C LEU A 103 29.24 -16.52 -5.77
N TYR A 104 29.49 -17.05 -6.96
CA TYR A 104 30.24 -18.27 -7.12
C TYR A 104 31.51 -18.01 -7.92
N TYR A 105 32.56 -18.75 -7.58
CA TYR A 105 33.78 -18.86 -8.36
C TYR A 105 34.01 -20.33 -8.64
N TYR A 106 34.36 -20.65 -9.89
CA TYR A 106 34.60 -22.00 -10.34
C TYR A 106 36.04 -22.12 -10.79
N ASP A 107 36.79 -23.03 -10.17
CA ASP A 107 38.17 -23.32 -10.52
C ASP A 107 38.20 -24.45 -11.56
N GLU A 108 38.46 -24.09 -12.81
CA GLU A 108 38.53 -25.02 -13.95
C GLU A 108 39.64 -26.08 -13.79
N ALA A 109 40.66 -25.83 -12.95
CA ALA A 109 41.77 -26.76 -12.76
C ALA A 109 41.47 -27.88 -11.77
N THR A 110 40.65 -27.60 -10.74
CA THR A 110 40.32 -28.56 -9.68
C THR A 110 38.88 -29.04 -9.71
N ASP A 111 38.07 -28.55 -10.65
CA ASP A 111 36.64 -28.84 -10.78
C ASP A 111 35.84 -28.53 -9.49
N ASN A 112 36.32 -27.56 -8.70
CA ASN A 112 35.69 -27.14 -7.45
C ASN A 112 35.00 -25.79 -7.61
N ALA A 113 33.80 -25.70 -7.03
CA ALA A 113 33.04 -24.45 -6.93
C ALA A 113 33.12 -23.89 -5.50
N THR A 114 33.48 -22.62 -5.36
CA THR A 114 33.40 -21.88 -4.11
C THR A 114 32.26 -20.89 -4.18
N VAL A 115 31.33 -20.94 -3.22
CA VAL A 115 30.12 -20.11 -3.21
C VAL A 115 30.09 -19.27 -1.94
N TRP A 116 30.07 -17.94 -2.09
CA TRP A 116 29.89 -16.99 -1.01
C TRP A 116 28.46 -16.48 -1.00
N VAL A 117 27.79 -16.55 0.13
CA VAL A 117 26.43 -16.02 0.32
C VAL A 117 26.46 -14.86 1.29
N ARG A 118 25.66 -13.82 1.05
CA ARG A 118 25.47 -12.79 2.06
C ARG A 118 24.69 -13.38 3.23
N GLU A 119 25.22 -13.24 4.45
CA GLU A 119 24.63 -13.81 5.65
C GLU A 119 23.20 -13.32 5.91
N HIS A 120 22.96 -12.02 5.69
CA HIS A 120 21.65 -11.40 5.86
C HIS A 120 20.95 -11.17 4.51
N LYS A 121 19.66 -11.56 4.45
CA LYS A 121 18.77 -11.24 3.32
C LYS A 121 18.32 -9.77 3.41
N ASP A 122 18.15 -9.13 2.26
CA ASP A 122 17.57 -7.79 2.15
C ASP A 122 16.04 -7.93 2.09
N CYS A 123 15.37 -7.77 3.23
CA CYS A 123 13.92 -7.84 3.35
C CYS A 123 13.28 -6.45 3.22
N PRO A 124 12.12 -6.33 2.55
CA PRO A 124 11.36 -5.08 2.57
C PRO A 124 10.94 -4.74 4.01
N PRO A 125 10.87 -3.44 4.38
CA PRO A 125 10.47 -3.05 5.72
C PRO A 125 9.04 -3.50 6.01
N PRO A 126 8.72 -3.90 7.25
CA PRO A 126 7.37 -4.30 7.61
C PRO A 126 6.42 -3.12 7.41
N VAL A 127 5.33 -3.36 6.69
CA VAL A 127 4.30 -2.35 6.48
C VAL A 127 3.55 -2.09 7.80
N PRO A 128 3.46 -0.83 8.29
CA PRO A 128 2.80 -0.53 9.56
C PRO A 128 1.28 -0.55 9.42
N VAL A 129 0.70 -1.76 9.34
CA VAL A 129 -0.74 -1.98 9.10
C VAL A 129 -1.61 -1.23 10.12
N LEU A 130 -1.23 -1.27 11.40
CA LEU A 130 -1.97 -0.59 12.47
C LEU A 130 -2.08 0.92 12.26
N ALA A 131 -0.98 1.57 11.84
CA ALA A 131 -0.97 3.01 11.59
C ALA A 131 -1.87 3.40 10.42
N ILE A 132 -1.87 2.59 9.35
CA ILE A 132 -2.74 2.80 8.18
C ILE A 132 -4.20 2.66 8.60
N VAL A 133 -4.55 1.61 9.34
CA VAL A 133 -5.94 1.37 9.79
C VAL A 133 -6.44 2.52 10.67
N LEU A 134 -5.65 2.92 11.67
CA LEU A 134 -6.02 4.04 12.56
C LEU A 134 -6.13 5.36 11.80
N GLY A 135 -5.23 5.61 10.85
CA GLY A 135 -5.26 6.80 10.00
C GLY A 135 -6.54 6.88 9.15
N VAL A 136 -6.95 5.76 8.55
CA VAL A 136 -8.18 5.69 7.76
C VAL A 136 -9.42 5.92 8.63
N ILE A 137 -9.50 5.28 9.81
CA ILE A 137 -10.63 5.46 10.74
C ILE A 137 -10.72 6.93 11.17
N ALA A 138 -9.61 7.52 11.59
CA ALA A 138 -9.56 8.94 11.98
C ALA A 138 -9.99 9.85 10.83
N GLY A 139 -9.54 9.58 9.60
CA GLY A 139 -9.94 10.33 8.41
C GLY A 139 -11.44 10.29 8.14
N ILE A 140 -12.06 9.11 8.23
CA ILE A 140 -13.52 8.95 8.05
C ILE A 140 -14.29 9.71 9.13
N VAL A 141 -13.86 9.61 10.39
CA VAL A 141 -14.52 10.32 11.51
C VAL A 141 -14.42 11.83 11.33
N ILE A 142 -13.24 12.36 10.97
CA ILE A 142 -13.05 13.79 10.73
C ILE A 142 -13.91 14.28 9.57
N LEU A 143 -13.94 13.53 8.46
CA LEU A 143 -14.79 13.86 7.32
C LEU A 143 -16.27 13.88 7.70
N GLY A 144 -16.72 12.89 8.48
CA GLY A 144 -18.08 12.85 9.03
C GLY A 144 -18.40 14.05 9.92
N ILE A 145 -17.49 14.45 10.81
CA ILE A 145 -17.66 15.63 11.67
C ILE A 145 -17.75 16.90 10.83
N ILE A 146 -16.89 17.08 9.82
CA ILE A 146 -16.94 18.24 8.92
C ILE A 146 -18.30 18.31 8.20
N LEU A 147 -18.78 17.19 7.66
CA LEU A 147 -20.08 17.14 7.00
C LEU A 147 -21.23 17.48 7.96
N LEU A 148 -21.19 16.97 9.19
CA LEU A 148 -22.17 17.31 10.23
C LEU A 148 -22.11 18.79 10.62
N LEU A 149 -20.92 19.38 10.74
CA LEU A 149 -20.75 20.80 11.05
C LEU A 149 -21.26 21.69 9.92
N VAL A 150 -20.97 21.36 8.66
CA VAL A 150 -21.49 22.08 7.49
C VAL A 150 -23.01 21.96 7.43
N TRP A 151 -23.56 20.76 7.59
CA TRP A 151 -25.01 20.55 7.64
C TRP A 151 -25.65 21.34 8.80
N LYS A 152 -25.04 21.32 9.99
CA LYS A 152 -25.51 22.09 11.14
C LYS A 152 -25.45 23.59 10.90
N LEU A 153 -24.41 24.10 10.25
CA LEU A 153 -24.29 25.51 9.89
C LEU A 153 -25.38 25.92 8.89
N LEU A 154 -25.57 25.14 7.83
CA LEU A 154 -26.58 25.42 6.80
C LEU A 154 -28.00 25.40 7.39
N THR A 155 -28.32 24.40 8.22
CA THR A 155 -29.62 24.30 8.89
C THR A 155 -29.85 25.47 9.84
N VAL A 156 -28.88 25.86 10.65
CA VAL A 156 -29.01 27.01 11.56
C VAL A 156 -29.21 28.33 10.79
N LEU A 157 -28.54 28.51 9.65
CA LEU A 157 -28.74 29.69 8.80
C LEU A 157 -30.15 29.70 8.19
N HIS A 158 -30.63 28.54 7.73
CA HIS A 158 -31.98 28.39 7.19
C HIS A 158 -33.05 28.66 8.26
N ASP A 159 -32.95 28.00 9.41
CA ASP A 159 -33.85 28.18 10.55
C ASP A 159 -33.88 29.65 11.01
N ARG A 160 -32.72 30.32 11.04
CA ARG A 160 -32.65 31.74 11.42
C ARG A 160 -33.34 32.65 10.40
N ALA A 161 -33.23 32.34 9.10
CA ALA A 161 -33.91 33.07 8.04
C ALA A 161 -35.43 32.85 8.11
N GLU A 162 -35.89 31.62 8.30
CA GLU A 162 -37.30 31.29 8.48
C GLU A 162 -37.88 31.93 9.75
N TYR A 163 -37.14 31.88 10.86
CA TYR A 163 -37.56 32.51 12.12
C TYR A 163 -37.72 34.04 11.98
N ALA A 164 -36.80 34.70 11.26
CA ALA A 164 -36.91 36.13 10.99
C ALA A 164 -38.16 36.46 10.14
N LYS A 165 -38.43 35.65 9.10
CA LYS A 165 -39.64 35.76 8.28
C LYS A 165 -40.91 35.57 9.11
N PHE A 166 -40.97 34.51 9.92
CA PHE A 166 -42.10 34.22 10.80
C PHE A 166 -42.37 35.35 11.80
N ASN A 167 -41.33 35.91 12.43
CA ASN A 167 -41.49 36.98 13.40
C ASN A 167 -42.01 38.27 12.73
N ASN A 168 -41.59 38.56 11.49
CA ASN A 168 -42.12 39.68 10.70
C ASN A 168 -43.59 39.47 10.34
N GLU A 169 -43.98 38.28 9.90
CA GLU A 169 -45.38 37.92 9.64
C GLU A 169 -46.23 38.06 10.91
N ARG A 170 -45.73 37.61 12.07
CA ARG A 170 -46.42 37.73 13.36
C ARG A 170 -46.63 39.17 13.81
N LEU A 171 -45.67 40.07 13.56
CA LEU A 171 -45.81 41.50 13.89
C LEU A 171 -46.79 42.23 12.97
N MET A 172 -46.89 41.80 11.70
CA MET A 172 -47.80 42.37 10.73
C MET A 172 -49.20 41.75 10.77
N ALA A 173 -49.37 40.63 11.47
CA ALA A 173 -50.66 40.01 11.74
C ALA A 173 -51.51 40.91 12.64
N LYS A 174 -52.20 41.87 12.01
CA LYS A 174 -53.33 42.57 12.62
C LYS A 174 -54.48 41.57 12.69
N TRP A 175 -54.84 41.17 13.90
CA TRP A 175 -56.12 40.51 14.13
C TRP A 175 -57.22 41.56 13.98
N ASP A 176 -58.14 41.34 13.04
CA ASP A 176 -59.36 42.16 12.97
C ASP A 176 -60.16 41.93 14.27
N THR A 177 -60.02 42.85 15.23
CA THR A 177 -60.93 42.98 16.39
C THR A 177 -62.20 43.71 15.97
N ASN A 178 -62.76 43.39 14.81
CA ASN A 178 -64.12 43.78 14.50
C ASN A 178 -65.02 42.72 15.15
N GLU A 179 -65.64 43.09 16.28
CA GLU A 179 -66.70 42.28 16.87
C GLU A 179 -67.71 41.92 15.78
N ASN A 180 -67.96 40.62 15.60
CA ASN A 180 -68.85 40.13 14.55
C ASN A 180 -70.23 40.81 14.71
N PRO A 181 -70.74 41.56 13.72
CA PRO A 181 -72.00 42.30 13.84
C PRO A 181 -73.24 41.39 14.03
N ILE A 182 -73.10 40.07 13.87
CA ILE A 182 -74.16 39.06 14.14
C ILE A 182 -74.07 38.52 15.58
N TYR A 183 -72.99 38.79 16.32
CA TYR A 183 -72.81 38.26 17.67
C TYR A 183 -73.76 38.95 18.66
N LYS A 184 -74.57 38.15 19.36
CA LYS A 184 -75.45 38.59 20.46
C LYS A 184 -74.94 37.99 21.76
N GLN A 185 -74.67 38.83 22.77
CA GLN A 185 -74.29 38.35 24.10
C GLN A 185 -75.43 37.50 24.70
N ALA A 186 -75.07 36.36 25.29
CA ALA A 186 -76.01 35.41 25.89
C ALA A 186 -76.60 35.86 27.24
N THR A 187 -76.26 37.07 27.70
CA THR A 187 -76.69 37.60 29.01
C THR A 187 -77.69 38.74 28.80
N THR A 188 -78.97 38.48 29.07
CA THR A 188 -80.01 39.52 29.06
C THR A 188 -80.19 40.08 30.46
N THR A 189 -79.87 41.37 30.65
CA THR A 189 -80.08 42.04 31.94
C THR A 189 -81.51 42.55 32.00
N PHE A 190 -82.40 41.84 32.70
CA PHE A 190 -83.79 42.27 32.90
C PHE A 190 -83.90 43.15 34.17
N ARG A 191 -84.35 44.41 34.02
CA ARG A 191 -84.61 45.28 35.18
C ARG A 191 -85.97 44.93 35.79
N ASN A 192 -85.96 44.54 37.06
CA ASN A 192 -87.16 44.20 37.82
C ASN A 192 -88.01 45.47 38.12
N PRO A 193 -89.23 45.60 37.59
CA PRO A 193 -90.06 46.79 37.79
C PRO A 193 -90.59 46.97 39.23
N VAL A 194 -90.49 45.96 40.09
CA VAL A 194 -91.02 46.01 41.48
C VAL A 194 -90.16 46.89 42.40
N TYR A 195 -88.91 47.17 42.05
CA TYR A 195 -87.98 47.94 42.89
C TYR A 195 -87.84 49.42 42.48
N ALA A 196 -88.63 49.91 41.52
CA ALA A 196 -88.57 51.30 41.04
C ALA A 196 -89.49 52.27 41.82
N GLY A 197 -90.06 51.85 42.95
CA GLY A 197 -90.93 52.69 43.77
C GLY A 197 -90.51 52.72 45.24
N SER A 198 -90.12 53.91 45.71
CA SER A 198 -90.14 54.40 47.12
C SER A 198 -88.78 54.95 47.61
N LYS A 199 -88.59 56.28 47.46
CA LYS A 199 -87.98 57.09 48.52
C LYS A 199 -88.77 58.40 48.67
N ASN A 200 -89.25 58.57 49.89
CA ASN A 200 -90.19 59.56 50.40
C ASN A 200 -89.61 60.99 50.55
N LYS A 201 -90.53 61.97 50.43
CA LYS A 201 -90.76 63.21 51.22
C LYS A 201 -89.59 64.16 51.55
N GLY A 202 -89.79 65.44 51.22
CA GLY A 202 -89.14 66.56 51.91
C GLY A 202 -89.31 67.95 51.28
N LEU A 203 -90.53 68.48 51.19
CA LEU A 203 -91.02 69.78 51.75
C LEU A 203 -92.45 70.04 51.24
#